data_AF-A0A1E5RZM4-F1
#
_entry.id   AF-A0A1E5RZM4-F1
#
_cell.length_a   1.000
_cell.length_b   1.000
_cell.length_c   1.000
_cell.angle_alpha   90.00
_cell.angle_beta   90.00
_cell.angle_gamma   90.00
#
_symmetry.space_group_name_H-M   'P 1'
#
loop_
_entity.id
_entity.type
_entity.pdbx_description
1 polymer ?
#
loop_
_entity_poly.entity_id
_entity_poly.type
_entity_poly.pdbx_seq_one_letter_code
_entity_poly.pdbx_strand_id
1 'polypeptide(L)'
;MADQLTSIESKTKDLIETFNELNLTVYDYANTDDTQNSILNNLNKIITTIKELNQDSFALSKTERNVNIPLDVIQYIENTRNPDVYTREFVESIQLANDYQREKQLALKSMSKKLGQGILDAFCGDNSDEDIDDEEKVRIKQSVESIWRRGGIQ
;
A
#
# COMPACT_ATOMS: atom_id res chain seq x y z
N MET A 1 -19.18 -12.41 -0.59
CA MET A 1 -18.26 -11.25 -0.66
C MET A 1 -18.73 -10.32 -1.75
N ALA A 2 -18.64 -10.70 -3.04
CA ALA A 2 -19.21 -9.92 -4.14
C ALA A 2 -20.70 -9.60 -3.89
N ASP A 3 -21.50 -10.62 -3.56
CA ASP A 3 -22.95 -10.44 -3.40
C ASP A 3 -23.37 -9.43 -2.31
N GLN A 4 -22.65 -9.39 -1.17
CA GLN A 4 -22.91 -8.42 -0.10
C GLN A 4 -22.40 -7.01 -0.45
N LEU A 5 -21.22 -6.90 -1.08
CA LEU A 5 -20.72 -5.61 -1.53
C LEU A 5 -21.58 -5.04 -2.67
N THR A 6 -22.02 -5.88 -3.61
CA THR A 6 -22.94 -5.52 -4.69
C THR A 6 -24.31 -5.13 -4.14
N SER A 7 -24.79 -5.79 -3.09
CA SER A 7 -26.03 -5.38 -2.40
C SER A 7 -25.87 -3.98 -1.76
N ILE A 8 -24.76 -3.73 -1.07
CA ILE A 8 -24.45 -2.40 -0.50
C ILE A 8 -24.33 -1.34 -1.60
N GLU A 9 -23.64 -1.65 -2.71
CA GLU A 9 -23.52 -0.79 -3.89
C GLU A 9 -24.89 -0.48 -4.52
N SER A 10 -25.75 -1.47 -4.65
CA SER A 10 -27.11 -1.27 -5.15
C SER A 10 -27.90 -0.35 -4.22
N LYS A 11 -27.84 -0.59 -2.90
CA LYS A 11 -28.53 0.24 -1.91
C LYS A 11 -28.01 1.69 -1.88
N THR A 12 -26.70 1.92 -2.07
CA THR A 12 -26.15 3.28 -2.16
C THR A 12 -26.58 3.98 -3.45
N LYS A 13 -26.66 3.26 -4.57
CA LYS A 13 -27.22 3.78 -5.82
C LYS A 13 -28.70 4.17 -5.66
N ASP A 14 -29.51 3.29 -5.07
CA ASP A 14 -30.93 3.53 -4.82
C ASP A 14 -31.14 4.75 -3.89
N LEU A 15 -30.23 4.95 -2.94
CA LEU A 15 -30.23 6.11 -2.06
C LEU A 15 -29.99 7.41 -2.85
N ILE A 16 -28.97 7.44 -3.73
CA ILE A 16 -28.67 8.60 -4.59
C ILE A 16 -29.85 8.91 -5.52
N GLU A 17 -30.48 7.89 -6.10
CA GLU A 17 -31.66 8.04 -6.94
C GLU A 17 -32.83 8.64 -6.15
N THR A 18 -33.09 8.14 -4.94
CA THR A 18 -34.14 8.67 -4.06
C THR A 18 -33.86 10.13 -3.65
N PHE A 19 -32.59 10.53 -3.48
CA PHE A 19 -32.23 11.94 -3.26
C PHE A 19 -32.54 12.82 -4.48
N ASN A 20 -32.27 12.33 -5.69
CA ASN A 20 -32.60 13.04 -6.91
C ASN A 20 -34.12 13.16 -7.12
N GLU A 21 -34.87 12.08 -6.88
CA GLU A 21 -36.34 12.09 -6.89
C GLU A 21 -36.88 13.13 -5.91
N LEU A 22 -36.38 13.15 -4.67
CA LEU A 22 -36.75 14.15 -3.68
C LEU A 22 -36.46 15.58 -4.15
N ASN A 23 -35.27 15.83 -4.71
CA ASN A 23 -34.90 17.15 -5.22
C ASN A 23 -35.85 17.63 -6.34
N LEU A 24 -36.23 16.73 -7.26
CA LEU A 24 -37.19 17.05 -8.32
C LEU A 24 -38.58 17.33 -7.74
N THR A 25 -39.09 16.50 -6.84
CA THR A 25 -40.41 16.70 -6.22
C THR A 25 -40.49 17.98 -5.39
N VAL A 26 -39.40 18.37 -4.73
CA VAL A 26 -39.32 19.64 -3.98
C VAL A 26 -39.24 20.83 -4.92
N TYR A 27 -38.55 20.70 -6.05
CA TYR A 27 -38.46 21.77 -7.06
C TYR A 27 -39.82 22.02 -7.74
N ASP A 28 -40.52 20.95 -8.13
CA ASP A 28 -41.84 21.01 -8.79
C ASP A 28 -43.00 21.05 -7.78
N TYR A 29 -42.74 21.50 -6.56
CA TYR A 29 -43.69 21.46 -5.47
C TYR A 29 -44.92 22.34 -5.75
N ALA A 30 -46.04 21.68 -6.03
CA ALA A 30 -47.29 22.31 -6.43
C ALA A 30 -48.26 22.60 -5.26
N ASN A 31 -47.82 22.48 -4.00
CA ASN A 31 -48.67 22.59 -2.80
C ASN A 31 -49.90 21.65 -2.80
N THR A 32 -49.83 20.52 -3.50
CA THR A 32 -50.89 19.51 -3.48
C THR A 32 -50.62 18.47 -2.40
N ASP A 33 -51.67 17.90 -1.81
CA ASP A 33 -51.55 16.84 -0.80
C ASP A 33 -50.73 15.65 -1.30
N ASP A 34 -50.83 15.32 -2.60
CA ASP A 34 -50.05 14.26 -3.24
C ASP A 34 -48.54 14.57 -3.24
N THR A 35 -48.14 15.81 -3.54
CA THR A 35 -46.73 16.21 -3.51
C THR A 35 -46.16 16.19 -2.10
N GLN A 36 -46.95 16.59 -1.10
CA GLN A 36 -46.55 16.51 0.31
C GLN A 36 -46.36 15.05 0.76
N ASN A 37 -47.29 14.17 0.40
CA ASN A 37 -47.20 12.74 0.73
C ASN A 37 -45.99 12.07 0.04
N SER A 38 -45.70 12.44 -1.21
CA SER A 38 -44.53 11.94 -1.94
C SER A 38 -43.21 12.35 -1.27
N ILE A 39 -43.08 13.62 -0.85
CA ILE A 39 -41.91 14.12 -0.11
C ILE A 39 -41.72 13.33 1.19
N LEU A 40 -42.78 13.15 1.97
CA LEU A 40 -42.72 12.42 3.23
C LEU A 40 -42.34 10.94 3.02
N ASN A 41 -42.87 10.31 1.97
CA ASN A 41 -42.52 8.94 1.63
C ASN A 41 -41.04 8.81 1.22
N ASN A 42 -40.53 9.73 0.40
CA ASN A 42 -39.13 9.74 -0.01
C ASN A 42 -38.19 9.98 1.17
N LEU A 43 -38.53 10.88 2.09
CA LEU A 43 -37.76 11.10 3.33
C LEU A 43 -37.73 9.83 4.20
N ASN A 44 -38.88 9.18 4.40
CA ASN A 44 -38.95 7.93 5.14
C ASN A 44 -38.14 6.80 4.47
N LYS A 45 -38.15 6.75 3.14
CA LYS A 45 -37.33 5.81 2.36
C LYS A 45 -35.84 6.08 2.58
N ILE A 46 -35.39 7.33 2.48
CA ILE A 46 -34.00 7.75 2.75
C ILE A 46 -33.55 7.32 4.15
N ILE A 47 -34.35 7.64 5.18
CA ILE A 47 -34.01 7.31 6.58
C ILE A 47 -33.89 5.79 6.76
N THR A 48 -34.85 5.03 6.21
CA THR A 48 -34.84 3.56 6.29
C THR A 48 -33.62 2.98 5.58
N THR A 49 -33.33 3.42 4.35
CA THR A 49 -32.18 2.95 3.57
C THR A 49 -30.85 3.28 4.25
N ILE A 50 -30.68 4.48 4.81
CA ILE A 50 -29.47 4.86 5.56
C ILE A 50 -29.29 3.96 6.79
N LYS A 51 -30.37 3.68 7.51
CA LYS A 51 -30.33 2.81 8.70
C LYS A 51 -29.92 1.38 8.32
N GLU A 52 -30.49 0.83 7.25
CA GLU A 52 -30.12 -0.48 6.74
C GLU A 52 -28.67 -0.52 6.26
N LEU A 53 -28.22 0.49 5.50
CA LEU A 53 -26.83 0.60 5.04
C LEU A 53 -25.84 0.63 6.20
N ASN A 54 -26.15 1.35 7.29
CA ASN A 54 -25.30 1.40 8.47
C ASN A 54 -25.22 0.03 9.16
N GLN A 55 -26.34 -0.67 9.28
CA GLN A 55 -26.40 -2.02 9.86
C GLN A 55 -25.63 -3.05 8.99
N ASP A 56 -25.82 -3.01 7.68
CA ASP A 56 -25.14 -3.89 6.72
C ASP A 56 -23.62 -3.63 6.71
N SER A 57 -23.22 -2.36 6.74
CA SER A 57 -21.80 -1.96 6.83
C SER A 57 -21.16 -2.42 8.14
N PHE A 58 -21.87 -2.35 9.26
CA PHE A 58 -21.36 -2.83 10.55
C PHE A 58 -21.30 -4.36 10.63
N ALA A 59 -22.26 -5.05 10.04
CA ALA A 59 -22.23 -6.51 9.92
C ALA A 59 -21.01 -6.98 9.09
N LEU A 60 -20.67 -6.24 8.04
CA LEU A 60 -19.48 -6.50 7.22
C LEU A 60 -18.19 -6.35 8.03
N SER A 61 -18.07 -5.28 8.85
CA SER A 61 -16.85 -5.01 9.64
C SER A 61 -16.59 -6.03 10.76
N LYS A 62 -17.65 -6.64 11.30
CA LYS A 62 -17.57 -7.67 12.36
C LYS A 62 -17.28 -9.08 11.83
N THR A 63 -17.43 -9.30 10.52
CA THR A 63 -17.09 -10.59 9.90
C THR A 63 -15.56 -10.72 9.84
N GLU A 64 -14.99 -11.95 9.82
CA GLU A 64 -13.53 -12.24 9.73
C GLU A 64 -12.81 -11.66 8.49
N ARG A 65 -13.51 -10.84 7.71
CA ARG A 65 -13.10 -10.28 6.42
C ARG A 65 -13.26 -8.76 6.46
N ASN A 66 -12.72 -8.17 7.53
CA ASN A 66 -12.65 -6.72 7.69
C ASN A 66 -11.79 -6.14 6.57
N VAL A 67 -12.42 -5.43 5.62
CA VAL A 67 -11.70 -4.70 4.58
C VAL A 67 -11.15 -3.44 5.22
N ASN A 68 -9.89 -3.49 5.64
CA ASN A 68 -9.21 -2.31 6.15
C ASN A 68 -8.87 -1.38 4.99
N ILE A 69 -9.51 -0.21 4.95
CA ILE A 69 -9.26 0.82 3.94
C ILE A 69 -8.19 1.76 4.48
N PRO A 70 -7.02 1.90 3.81
CA PRO A 70 -6.01 2.87 4.21
C PRO A 70 -6.55 4.30 4.23
N LEU A 71 -6.11 5.12 5.19
CA LEU A 71 -6.54 6.52 5.30
C LEU A 71 -6.19 7.32 4.04
N ASP A 72 -5.07 7.00 3.39
CA ASP A 72 -4.66 7.64 2.14
C ASP A 72 -5.71 7.46 1.03
N VAL A 73 -6.38 6.30 0.97
CA VAL A 73 -7.45 6.05 -0.01
C VAL A 73 -8.66 6.95 0.26
N ILE A 74 -8.98 7.20 1.54
CA ILE A 74 -10.04 8.13 1.94
C ILE A 74 -9.68 9.55 1.49
N GLN A 75 -8.43 9.97 1.72
CA GLN A 75 -7.95 11.28 1.29
C GLN A 75 -8.00 11.46 -0.23
N TYR A 76 -7.78 10.39 -1.01
CA TYR A 76 -7.96 10.42 -2.46
C TYR A 76 -9.42 10.69 -2.84
N ILE A 77 -10.37 10.02 -2.18
CA ILE A 77 -11.81 10.21 -2.40
C ILE A 77 -12.22 11.65 -2.04
N GLU A 78 -11.78 12.17 -0.89
CA GLU A 78 -12.05 13.55 -0.45
C GLU A 78 -11.52 14.58 -1.44
N ASN A 79 -10.32 14.35 -1.99
CA ASN A 79 -9.70 15.20 -3.00
C ASN A 79 -10.21 14.93 -4.43
N THR A 80 -11.30 14.15 -4.59
CA THR A 80 -11.90 13.83 -5.88
C THR A 80 -10.95 13.10 -6.85
N ARG A 81 -9.91 12.43 -6.33
CA ARG A 81 -8.92 11.67 -7.08
C ARG A 81 -9.33 10.20 -7.15
N ASN A 82 -9.13 9.57 -8.31
CA ASN A 82 -9.42 8.14 -8.47
C ASN A 82 -8.55 7.30 -7.50
N PRO A 83 -9.13 6.51 -6.58
CA PRO A 83 -8.39 5.64 -5.66
C PRO A 83 -7.53 4.58 -6.35
N ASP A 84 -7.80 4.22 -7.61
CA ASP A 84 -6.93 3.31 -8.39
C ASP A 84 -5.53 3.90 -8.62
N VAL A 85 -5.40 5.23 -8.55
CA VAL A 85 -4.09 5.86 -8.65
C VAL A 85 -3.25 5.60 -7.41
N TYR A 86 -3.86 5.49 -6.22
CA TYR A 86 -3.14 5.12 -5.01
C TYR A 86 -2.57 3.70 -5.13
N THR A 87 -3.37 2.74 -5.61
CA THR A 87 -2.90 1.36 -5.74
C THR A 87 -1.74 1.25 -6.75
N ARG A 88 -1.82 1.99 -7.87
CA ARG A 88 -0.72 2.11 -8.82
C ARG A 88 0.53 2.71 -8.19
N GLU A 89 0.43 3.88 -7.57
CA GLU A 89 1.56 4.55 -6.92
C GLU A 89 2.19 3.70 -5.81
N PHE A 90 1.37 2.95 -5.07
CA PHE A 90 1.83 2.05 -4.02
C PHE A 90 2.67 0.90 -4.59
N VAL A 91 2.20 0.26 -5.66
CA VAL A 91 2.96 -0.82 -6.33
C VAL A 91 4.26 -0.29 -6.93
N GLU A 92 4.21 0.85 -7.61
CA GLU A 92 5.40 1.51 -8.18
C GLU A 92 6.41 1.88 -7.07
N SER A 93 5.94 2.41 -5.95
CA SER A 93 6.79 2.77 -4.80
C SER A 93 7.45 1.54 -4.17
N ILE A 94 6.71 0.44 -4.03
CA ILE A 94 7.27 -0.83 -3.53
C ILE A 94 8.33 -1.38 -4.48
N GLN A 95 8.05 -1.36 -5.78
CA GLN A 95 9.01 -1.81 -6.78
C GLN A 95 10.30 -1.00 -6.70
N LEU A 96 10.18 0.34 -6.68
CA LEU A 96 11.32 1.24 -6.56
C LEU A 96 12.09 1.01 -5.25
N ALA A 97 11.40 0.84 -4.13
CA ALA A 97 12.02 0.58 -2.83
C ALA A 97 12.77 -0.76 -2.80
N ASN A 98 12.22 -1.81 -3.42
CA ASN A 98 12.85 -3.11 -3.53
C ASN A 98 14.11 -3.06 -4.40
N ASP A 99 14.02 -2.42 -5.57
CA ASP A 99 15.16 -2.27 -6.47
C ASP A 99 16.28 -1.45 -5.81
N TYR A 100 15.92 -0.34 -5.15
CA TYR A 100 16.86 0.46 -4.39
C TYR A 100 17.56 -0.33 -3.27
N GLN A 101 16.80 -1.13 -2.50
CA GLN A 101 17.38 -1.97 -1.45
C GLN A 101 18.29 -3.07 -2.01
N ARG A 102 17.91 -3.70 -3.12
CA ARG A 102 18.73 -4.68 -3.82
C ARG A 102 20.04 -4.07 -4.31
N GLU A 103 19.98 -2.90 -4.94
CA GLU A 103 21.17 -2.20 -5.42
C GLU A 103 22.08 -1.76 -4.27
N LYS A 104 21.50 -1.27 -3.16
CA LYS A 104 22.27 -0.94 -1.96
C LYS A 104 23.02 -2.14 -1.40
N GLN A 105 22.38 -3.31 -1.33
CA GLN A 105 23.03 -4.55 -0.91
C GLN A 105 24.16 -4.96 -1.87
N LEU A 106 23.94 -4.86 -3.19
CA LEU A 106 24.95 -5.15 -4.20
C LEU A 106 26.15 -4.18 -4.13
N ALA A 107 25.90 -2.89 -3.93
CA ALA A 107 26.94 -1.88 -3.78
C ALA A 107 27.80 -2.16 -2.54
N LEU A 108 27.17 -2.49 -1.40
CA LEU A 108 27.89 -2.87 -0.18
C LEU A 108 28.71 -4.16 -0.37
N LYS A 109 28.16 -5.16 -1.05
CA LYS A 109 28.90 -6.39 -1.40
C LYS A 109 30.10 -6.09 -2.30
N SER A 110 29.93 -5.24 -3.31
CA SER A 110 31.01 -4.81 -4.21
C SER A 110 32.08 -4.02 -3.46
N MET A 111 31.69 -3.10 -2.57
CA MET A 111 32.61 -2.35 -1.71
C MET A 111 33.43 -3.29 -0.82
N SER A 112 32.77 -4.25 -0.16
CA SER A 112 33.45 -5.24 0.69
C SER A 112 34.42 -6.12 -0.11
N LYS A 113 34.07 -6.50 -1.35
CA LYS A 113 34.96 -7.24 -2.25
C LYS A 113 36.19 -6.43 -2.64
N LYS A 114 36.00 -5.18 -3.08
CA LYS A 114 37.13 -4.29 -3.45
C LYS A 114 38.03 -3.96 -2.26
N LEU A 115 37.45 -3.74 -1.09
CA LEU A 115 38.22 -3.49 0.13
C LEU A 115 39.05 -4.72 0.51
N GLY A 116 38.45 -5.91 0.50
CA GLY A 116 39.19 -7.14 0.78
C GLY A 116 40.29 -7.41 -0.25
N GLN A 117 40.06 -7.12 -1.53
CA GLN A 117 41.11 -7.18 -2.56
C GLN A 117 42.23 -6.16 -2.28
N GLY A 118 41.90 -4.91 -1.94
CA GLY A 118 42.91 -3.91 -1.60
C GLY A 118 43.73 -4.27 -0.36
N ILE A 119 43.12 -4.90 0.65
CA ILE A 119 43.83 -5.44 1.82
C ILE A 119 44.78 -6.58 1.39
N LEU A 120 44.31 -7.51 0.55
CA LEU A 120 45.14 -8.60 0.03
C LEU A 120 46.32 -8.06 -0.80
N ASP A 121 46.08 -7.09 -1.67
CA ASP A 121 47.13 -6.50 -2.50
C ASP A 121 48.16 -5.73 -1.66
N ALA A 122 47.73 -5.01 -0.63
CA ALA A 122 48.63 -4.23 0.24
C ALA A 122 49.50 -5.10 1.16
N PHE A 123 48.94 -6.16 1.75
CA PHE A 123 49.65 -6.99 2.75
C PHE A 123 50.22 -8.30 2.18
N CYS A 124 49.71 -8.78 1.04
CA CYS A 124 50.12 -10.04 0.43
C CYS A 124 50.59 -9.89 -1.04
N GLY A 125 50.67 -8.67 -1.58
CA GLY A 125 51.15 -8.41 -2.93
C GLY A 125 52.68 -8.33 -3.03
N ASP A 126 53.22 -8.54 -4.23
CA ASP A 126 54.67 -8.57 -4.52
C ASP A 126 55.41 -7.25 -4.25
N ASN A 127 54.70 -6.14 -4.00
CA ASN A 127 55.27 -4.82 -3.73
C ASN A 127 55.19 -4.40 -2.25
N SER A 128 55.00 -5.35 -1.32
CA SER A 128 54.97 -5.02 0.10
C SER A 128 56.36 -4.61 0.60
N ASP A 129 56.53 -3.35 1.01
CA ASP A 129 57.77 -2.81 1.58
C ASP A 129 58.11 -3.40 2.97
N GLU A 130 57.18 -4.15 3.58
CA GLU A 130 57.35 -4.86 4.85
C GLU A 130 57.52 -6.37 4.60
N ASP A 131 58.62 -6.95 5.10
CA ASP A 131 58.88 -8.40 5.17
C ASP A 131 57.91 -9.05 6.18
N ILE A 132 56.63 -9.10 5.85
CA ILE A 132 55.61 -9.82 6.60
C ILE A 132 55.85 -11.32 6.41
N ASP A 133 55.93 -12.06 7.51
CA ASP A 133 56.14 -13.51 7.50
C ASP A 133 55.03 -14.23 6.72
N ASP A 134 55.40 -15.31 6.03
CA ASP A 134 54.47 -16.05 5.17
C ASP A 134 53.30 -16.65 5.97
N GLU A 135 53.51 -16.97 7.26
CA GLU A 135 52.43 -17.39 8.15
C GLU A 135 51.39 -16.28 8.41
N GLU A 136 51.81 -15.03 8.54
CA GLU A 136 50.90 -13.90 8.75
C GLU A 136 50.11 -13.58 7.49
N LYS A 137 50.73 -13.65 6.31
CA LYS A 137 50.04 -13.53 5.02
C LYS A 137 48.95 -14.59 4.85
N VAL A 138 49.20 -15.83 5.28
CA VAL A 138 48.22 -16.92 5.26
C VAL A 138 47.05 -16.63 6.22
N ARG A 139 47.32 -16.12 7.43
CA ARG A 139 46.27 -15.75 8.40
C ARG A 139 45.38 -14.61 7.90
N ILE A 140 45.97 -13.61 7.24
CA ILE A 140 45.24 -12.47 6.65
C ILE A 140 44.33 -12.96 5.52
N LYS A 141 44.85 -13.81 4.61
CA LYS A 141 44.04 -14.45 3.56
C LYS A 141 42.86 -15.24 4.12
N GLN A 142 43.11 -16.12 5.09
CA GLN A 142 42.07 -16.93 5.73
C GLN A 142 41.01 -16.05 6.43
N SER A 143 41.44 -14.94 7.04
CA SER A 143 40.54 -14.00 7.71
C SER A 143 39.62 -13.29 6.71
N VAL A 144 40.17 -12.75 5.62
CA VAL A 144 39.39 -12.10 4.54
C VAL A 144 38.42 -13.09 3.90
N GLU A 145 38.88 -14.31 3.58
CA GLU A 145 38.02 -15.36 3.03
C GLU A 145 36.91 -15.81 3.99
N SER A 146 37.18 -15.83 5.31
CA SER A 146 36.16 -16.16 6.32
C SER A 146 35.07 -15.09 6.41
N ILE A 147 35.44 -13.82 6.19
CA ILE A 147 34.51 -12.68 6.20
C ILE A 147 33.68 -12.70 4.92
N TRP A 148 34.30 -12.98 3.77
CA TRP A 148 33.60 -13.13 2.50
C TRP A 148 32.63 -14.32 2.49
N ARG A 149 33.03 -15.47 3.05
CA ARG A 149 32.13 -16.63 3.23
C ARG A 149 30.94 -16.31 4.12
N ARG A 150 31.16 -15.61 5.25
CA ARG A 150 30.07 -15.18 6.14
C ARG A 150 29.15 -14.14 5.50
N GLY A 151 29.69 -13.27 4.64
CA GLY A 151 28.93 -12.26 3.91
C GLY A 151 28.27 -12.75 2.61
N GLY A 152 28.37 -14.04 2.27
CA GLY A 152 27.86 -14.56 0.99
C GLY A 152 28.53 -13.90 -0.24
N ILE A 153 29.76 -13.44 -0.09
CA ILE A 153 30.55 -12.77 -1.12
C ILE A 153 31.43 -13.84 -1.79
N GLN A 154 30.86 -14.57 -2.75
CA GLN A 154 31.62 -15.29 -3.78
C GLN A 154 31.96 -14.31 -4.91
#